data_AF-A0A4Q3CEG8-F1
#
_entry.id   AF-A0A4Q3CEG8-F1
#
_cell.length_a   1.000
_cell.length_b   1.000
_cell.length_c   1.000
_cell.angle_alpha   90.00
_cell.angle_beta   90.00
_cell.angle_gamma   90.00
#
_symmetry.space_group_name_H-M   'P 1'
#
loop_
_entity.id
_entity.type
_entity.pdbx_description
1 polymer ?
#
loop_
_entity_poly.entity_id
_entity_poly.type
_entity_poly.pdbx_seq_one_letter_code
_entity_poly.pdbx_strand_id
1 'polypeptide(L)'
;MNAPVPKPWVMAIAPYVPGRATTDSGKQAAKLSSNENPFGTPEAARLAYASAAEVLERYPDASAHDLREALAAHYDLDAARIVYGTGSDEVLHLAAGAYAGPGDEIIYVHFGFAVYD
;
A
#
# COMPACT_ATOMS: atom_id res chain seq x y z
N MET A 1 -8.40 -6.19 -37.07
CA MET A 1 -7.72 -6.03 -35.76
C MET A 1 -8.82 -5.78 -34.75
N ASN A 2 -9.29 -6.81 -34.03
CA ASN A 2 -10.55 -6.71 -33.27
C ASN A 2 -10.38 -6.97 -31.77
N ALA A 3 -9.16 -6.86 -31.23
CA ALA A 3 -8.91 -6.99 -29.80
C ALA A 3 -8.61 -5.62 -29.17
N PRO A 4 -8.99 -5.38 -27.91
CA PRO A 4 -8.57 -4.21 -27.17
C PRO A 4 -7.04 -4.14 -27.12
N VAL A 5 -6.47 -2.96 -27.35
CA VAL A 5 -5.03 -2.73 -27.26
C VAL A 5 -4.75 -2.02 -25.93
N PRO A 6 -3.83 -2.52 -25.09
CA PRO A 6 -3.47 -1.83 -23.85
C PRO A 6 -2.78 -0.51 -24.15
N LYS A 7 -2.81 0.41 -23.16
CA LYS A 7 -2.05 1.66 -23.23
C LYS A 7 -0.56 1.36 -23.48
N PRO A 8 0.13 2.04 -24.42
CA PRO A 8 1.50 1.68 -24.82
C PRO A 8 2.50 1.62 -23.66
N TRP A 9 2.36 2.52 -22.69
CA TRP A 9 3.25 2.58 -21.52
C TRP A 9 3.12 1.36 -20.60
N VAL A 10 2.02 0.61 -20.63
CA VAL A 10 1.90 -0.65 -19.87
C VAL A 10 2.96 -1.66 -20.31
N MET A 11 3.32 -1.66 -21.60
CA MET A 11 4.36 -2.54 -22.15
C MET A 11 5.79 -2.03 -21.88
N ALA A 12 5.93 -0.80 -21.38
CA ALA A 12 7.22 -0.17 -21.12
C ALA A 12 7.62 -0.19 -19.63
N ILE A 13 6.70 -0.54 -18.73
CA ILE A 13 6.96 -0.59 -17.28
C ILE A 13 7.84 -1.80 -16.96
N ALA A 14 8.91 -1.59 -16.19
CA ALA A 14 9.70 -2.67 -15.63
C ALA A 14 8.93 -3.33 -14.47
N PRO A 15 8.88 -4.67 -14.37
CA PRO A 15 8.23 -5.32 -13.25
C PRO A 15 9.02 -5.10 -11.96
N TYR A 16 8.32 -4.80 -10.87
CA TYR A 16 8.92 -4.73 -9.54
C TYR A 16 9.55 -6.07 -9.15
N VAL A 17 10.78 -6.02 -8.61
CA VAL A 17 11.52 -7.19 -8.14
C VAL A 17 11.46 -7.24 -6.61
N PRO A 18 10.62 -8.09 -6.01
CA PRO A 18 10.51 -8.16 -4.56
C PRO A 18 11.73 -8.80 -3.91
N GLY A 19 11.98 -8.45 -2.65
CA GLY A 19 13.00 -9.10 -1.83
C GLY A 19 12.74 -10.60 -1.63
N ARG A 20 13.81 -11.41 -1.61
CA ARG A 20 13.69 -12.87 -1.44
C ARG A 20 13.02 -13.22 -0.10
N ALA A 21 12.13 -14.21 -0.14
CA ALA A 21 11.42 -14.75 1.03
C ALA A 21 12.04 -16.04 1.58
N THR A 22 12.72 -16.82 0.74
CA THR A 22 13.31 -18.12 1.08
C THR A 22 14.76 -18.20 0.63
N THR A 23 15.49 -19.19 1.14
CA THR A 23 16.85 -19.49 0.70
C THR A 23 16.88 -20.67 -0.26
N ASP A 24 17.88 -20.71 -1.14
CA ASP A 24 18.07 -21.78 -2.12
C ASP A 24 18.31 -23.15 -1.43
N SER A 25 18.78 -23.13 -0.18
CA SER A 25 19.02 -24.32 0.63
C SER A 25 17.75 -24.95 1.22
N GLY A 26 16.60 -24.28 1.12
CA GLY A 26 15.34 -24.69 1.75
C GLY A 26 15.34 -24.62 3.28
N LYS A 27 16.47 -24.26 3.92
CA LYS A 27 16.55 -24.07 5.36
C LYS A 27 15.80 -22.81 5.77
N GLN A 28 15.16 -22.88 6.94
CA GLN A 28 14.56 -21.72 7.58
C GLN A 28 15.64 -20.68 7.84
N ALA A 29 15.41 -19.46 7.37
CA ALA A 29 16.29 -18.32 7.56
C ALA A 29 15.56 -17.23 8.34
N ALA A 30 16.32 -16.41 9.06
CA ALA A 30 15.79 -15.18 9.62
C ALA A 30 15.40 -14.24 8.47
N LYS A 31 14.13 -13.84 8.42
CA LYS A 31 13.60 -12.93 7.42
C LYS A 31 13.94 -11.50 7.83
N LEU A 32 14.91 -10.90 7.13
CA LEU A 32 15.42 -9.54 7.38
C LEU A 32 15.43 -8.69 6.09
N SER A 33 14.62 -9.06 5.09
CA SER A 33 14.67 -8.49 3.73
C SER A 33 13.50 -7.55 3.39
N SER A 34 12.56 -7.32 4.32
CA SER A 34 11.31 -6.60 4.03
C SER A 34 10.86 -5.65 5.14
N ASN A 35 11.74 -5.28 6.06
CA ASN A 35 11.46 -4.36 7.19
C ASN A 35 10.25 -4.76 8.05
N GLU A 36 9.93 -6.05 8.12
CA GLU A 36 8.81 -6.56 8.91
C GLU A 36 9.10 -6.40 10.41
N ASN A 37 8.06 -6.03 11.18
CA ASN A 37 8.17 -5.88 12.63
C ASN A 37 8.31 -7.26 13.32
N PRO A 38 9.35 -7.49 14.14
CA PRO A 38 9.54 -8.77 14.82
C PRO A 38 8.58 -9.04 15.98
N PHE A 39 7.87 -8.01 16.49
CA PHE A 39 7.00 -8.15 17.66
C PHE A 39 5.59 -8.68 17.33
N GLY A 40 5.25 -8.77 16.05
CA GLY A 40 3.91 -9.18 15.61
C GLY A 40 2.83 -8.13 15.87
N THR A 41 1.57 -8.54 15.68
CA THR A 41 0.39 -7.68 15.81
C THR A 41 -0.05 -7.59 17.27
N PRO A 42 -0.29 -6.38 17.83
CA PRO A 42 -0.83 -6.22 19.18
C PRO A 42 -2.17 -6.94 19.38
N GLU A 43 -2.41 -7.45 20.59
CA GLU A 43 -3.60 -8.26 20.89
C GLU A 43 -4.91 -7.51 20.65
N ALA A 44 -4.97 -6.22 20.99
CA ALA A 44 -6.15 -5.39 20.71
C ALA A 44 -6.50 -5.34 19.21
N ALA A 45 -5.49 -5.27 18.34
CA ALA A 45 -5.69 -5.27 16.88
C ALA A 45 -6.11 -6.66 16.38
N ARG A 46 -5.56 -7.74 16.95
CA ARG A 46 -5.97 -9.12 16.64
C ARG A 46 -7.44 -9.35 16.99
N LEU A 47 -7.89 -8.90 18.15
CA LEU A 47 -9.28 -9.02 18.58
C LEU A 47 -10.23 -8.19 17.71
N ALA A 48 -9.84 -6.95 17.37
CA ALA A 48 -10.61 -6.12 16.44
C ALA A 48 -10.78 -6.77 15.07
N TYR A 49 -9.70 -7.33 14.51
CA TYR A 49 -9.75 -8.09 13.26
C TYR A 49 -10.66 -9.31 13.35
N ALA A 50 -10.55 -10.10 14.43
CA ALA A 50 -11.38 -11.29 14.63
C ALA A 50 -12.88 -10.94 14.68
N SER A 51 -13.25 -9.85 15.36
CA SER A 51 -14.62 -9.36 15.40
C SER A 51 -15.11 -8.88 14.03
N ALA A 52 -14.28 -8.15 13.28
CA ALA A 52 -14.63 -7.69 11.94
C ALA A 52 -14.84 -8.84 10.94
N ALA A 53 -14.17 -9.98 11.15
CA ALA A 53 -14.31 -11.17 10.32
C ALA A 53 -15.69 -11.87 10.44
N GLU A 54 -16.53 -11.48 11.40
CA GLU A 54 -17.87 -12.09 11.59
C GLU A 54 -18.93 -11.54 10.62
N VAL A 55 -18.66 -10.45 9.89
CA VAL A 55 -19.65 -9.74 9.05
C VAL A 55 -19.14 -9.47 7.62
N LEU A 56 -18.31 -10.36 7.08
CA LEU A 56 -17.65 -10.21 5.78
C LEU A 56 -18.61 -10.11 4.58
N GLU A 57 -19.88 -10.47 4.74
CA GLU A 57 -20.92 -10.31 3.71
C GLU A 57 -21.36 -8.85 3.51
N ARG A 58 -20.92 -7.94 4.40
CA ARG A 58 -21.20 -6.51 4.32
C ARG A 58 -20.00 -5.76 3.77
N TYR A 59 -20.29 -4.73 2.96
CA TYR A 59 -19.27 -3.76 2.57
C TYR A 59 -18.76 -3.02 3.82
N PRO A 60 -17.46 -2.70 3.90
CA PRO A 60 -16.93 -1.84 4.95
C PRO A 60 -17.45 -0.41 4.78
N ASP A 61 -17.23 0.42 5.80
CA ASP A 61 -17.43 1.86 5.67
C ASP A 61 -16.51 2.43 4.57
N ALA A 62 -17.14 2.87 3.48
CA ALA A 62 -16.46 3.41 2.32
C ALA A 62 -15.74 4.74 2.58
N SER A 63 -15.92 5.35 3.76
CA SER A 63 -15.28 6.61 4.17
C SER A 63 -14.23 6.45 5.26
N ALA A 64 -14.06 5.25 5.83
CA ALA A 64 -13.20 4.97 6.99
C ALA A 64 -13.32 6.02 8.11
N HIS A 65 -14.55 6.44 8.43
CA HIS A 65 -14.86 7.52 9.35
C HIS A 65 -14.18 7.35 10.71
N ASP A 66 -14.41 6.21 11.36
CA ASP A 66 -13.88 5.94 12.70
C ASP A 66 -12.34 5.96 12.73
N LEU A 67 -11.69 5.44 11.68
CA LEU A 67 -10.23 5.48 11.54
C LEU A 67 -9.72 6.92 11.39
N ARG A 68 -10.37 7.73 10.53
CA ARG A 68 -9.97 9.12 10.29
C ARG A 68 -10.14 9.97 11.55
N GLU A 69 -11.25 9.84 12.27
CA GLU A 69 -11.48 10.56 13.53
C GLU A 69 -10.44 10.17 14.60
N ALA A 70 -10.14 8.87 14.73
CA ALA A 70 -9.13 8.40 15.68
C ALA A 70 -7.71 8.92 15.37
N LEU A 71 -7.32 8.92 14.09
CA LEU A 71 -6.03 9.45 13.65
C LEU A 71 -5.97 10.98 13.82
N ALA A 72 -7.06 11.68 13.49
CA ALA A 72 -7.18 13.13 13.66
C ALA A 72 -6.98 13.54 15.12
N ALA A 73 -7.65 12.87 16.05
CA ALA A 73 -7.49 13.12 17.47
C ALA A 73 -6.08 12.78 17.98
N HIS A 74 -5.47 11.70 17.49
CA HIS A 74 -4.14 11.28 17.92
C HIS A 74 -3.02 12.24 17.47
N TYR A 75 -3.11 12.76 16.25
CA TYR A 75 -2.09 13.62 15.64
C TYR A 75 -2.42 15.11 15.68
N ASP A 76 -3.54 15.52 16.29
CA ASP A 76 -4.05 16.90 16.30
C ASP A 76 -4.25 17.47 14.87
N LEU A 77 -5.00 16.73 14.05
CA LEU A 77 -5.27 17.06 12.65
C LEU A 77 -6.79 17.22 12.39
N ASP A 78 -7.14 17.87 11.29
CA ASP A 78 -8.49 17.86 10.74
C ASP A 78 -8.74 16.53 10.00
N ALA A 79 -9.77 15.77 10.42
CA ALA A 79 -10.14 14.50 9.82
C ALA A 79 -10.48 14.61 8.31
N ALA A 80 -10.90 15.78 7.84
CA ALA A 80 -11.13 16.04 6.42
C ALA A 80 -9.84 16.09 5.59
N ARG A 81 -8.67 16.20 6.24
CA ARG A 81 -7.35 16.23 5.59
C ARG A 81 -6.65 14.85 5.58
N ILE A 82 -7.31 13.81 6.08
CA ILE A 82 -6.74 12.46 6.13
C ILE A 82 -7.25 11.66 4.92
N VAL A 83 -6.31 11.25 4.07
CA VAL A 83 -6.54 10.29 2.98
C VAL A 83 -6.00 8.92 3.42
N TYR A 84 -6.73 7.86 3.09
CA TYR A 84 -6.34 6.48 3.37
C TYR A 84 -6.37 5.64 2.09
N GLY A 85 -5.68 4.51 2.13
CA GLY A 85 -5.66 3.50 1.08
C GLY A 85 -5.31 2.13 1.65
N THR A 86 -5.37 1.10 0.83
CA THR A 86 -4.96 -0.27 1.15
C THR A 86 -3.43 -0.39 1.09
N GLY A 87 -2.75 0.37 1.94
CA GLY A 87 -1.29 0.57 1.91
C GLY A 87 -0.91 1.94 1.34
N SER A 88 0.24 2.48 1.77
CA SER A 88 0.72 3.80 1.33
C SER A 88 1.00 3.88 -0.17
N ASP A 89 1.33 2.76 -0.81
CA ASP A 89 1.60 2.70 -2.25
C ASP A 89 0.39 3.12 -3.08
N GLU A 90 -0.83 2.76 -2.65
CA GLU A 90 -2.05 3.22 -3.31
C GLU A 90 -2.20 4.74 -3.19
N VAL A 91 -1.95 5.29 -2.00
CA VAL A 91 -2.05 6.74 -1.76
C VAL A 91 -1.01 7.51 -2.60
N LEU A 92 0.22 6.99 -2.70
CA LEU A 92 1.27 7.55 -3.55
C LEU A 92 0.92 7.46 -5.04
N HIS A 93 0.34 6.33 -5.47
CA HIS A 93 -0.13 6.15 -6.84
C HIS A 93 -1.25 7.13 -7.20
N LEU A 94 -2.23 7.30 -6.30
CA LEU A 94 -3.31 8.27 -6.46
C LEU A 94 -2.79 9.70 -6.50
N ALA A 95 -1.83 10.05 -5.64
CA ALA A 95 -1.19 11.36 -5.65
C ALA A 95 -0.47 11.62 -6.97
N ALA A 96 0.35 10.68 -7.45
CA ALA A 96 1.02 10.80 -8.74
C ALA A 96 0.00 10.97 -9.89
N GLY A 97 -1.03 10.13 -9.96
CA GLY A 97 -2.05 10.20 -11.00
C GLY A 97 -2.96 11.43 -10.93
N ALA A 98 -3.08 12.07 -9.77
CA ALA A 98 -3.85 13.31 -9.62
C ALA A 98 -3.10 14.55 -10.14
N TYR A 99 -1.76 14.52 -10.15
CA TYR A 99 -0.93 15.70 -10.44
C TYR A 99 -0.01 15.57 -11.66
N ALA A 100 0.24 14.36 -12.17
CA ALA A 100 1.12 14.11 -13.31
C ALA A 100 0.43 13.31 -14.42
N GLY A 101 0.69 13.68 -15.67
CA GLY A 101 0.19 13.03 -16.87
C GLY A 101 1.25 12.86 -17.96
N PRO A 102 0.84 12.48 -19.18
CA PRO A 102 1.76 12.32 -20.30
C PRO A 102 2.53 13.63 -20.59
N GLY A 103 3.86 13.58 -20.43
CA GLY A 103 4.75 14.72 -20.64
C GLY A 103 5.19 15.42 -19.36
N ASP A 104 4.58 15.11 -18.21
CA ASP A 104 5.03 15.59 -16.91
C ASP A 104 6.13 14.69 -16.33
N GLU A 105 6.90 15.23 -15.39
CA GLU A 105 7.98 14.54 -14.71
C GLU A 105 7.65 14.37 -13.21
N ILE A 106 8.01 13.21 -12.65
CA ILE A 106 7.97 12.94 -11.21
C ILE A 106 9.41 12.77 -10.74
N ILE A 107 9.82 13.59 -9.77
CA ILE A 107 11.19 13.58 -9.22
C ILE A 107 11.20 12.82 -7.91
N TYR A 108 12.08 11.83 -7.80
CA TYR A 108 12.35 11.07 -6.58
C TYR A 108 13.85 10.85 -6.39
N VAL A 109 14.24 10.44 -5.18
CA VAL A 109 15.65 10.21 -4.85
C VAL A 109 16.14 8.91 -5.51
N HIS A 110 17.29 8.97 -6.17
CA HIS A 110 17.95 7.77 -6.67
C HIS A 110 18.40 6.87 -5.51
N PHE A 111 18.09 5.56 -5.59
CA PHE A 111 18.12 4.61 -4.46
C PHE A 111 17.08 4.90 -3.36
N GLY A 112 15.98 5.55 -3.73
CA GLY A 112 14.76 5.62 -2.93
C GLY A 112 13.98 4.31 -2.97
N PHE A 113 12.66 4.41 -3.01
CA PHE A 113 11.82 3.24 -3.09
C PHE A 113 11.74 2.72 -4.53
N ALA A 114 12.14 1.47 -4.74
CA ALA A 114 12.26 0.86 -6.07
C ALA A 114 10.93 0.69 -6.84
N VAL A 115 9.78 0.95 -6.20
CA VAL A 115 8.47 1.00 -6.87
C VAL A 115 8.34 2.23 -7.80
N TYR A 116 9.18 3.25 -7.61
CA TYR A 116 9.14 4.46 -8.43
C TYR A 116 9.98 4.38 -9.72
N ASP A 117 10.84 3.35 -9.83
CA ASP A 117 11.65 3.06 -11.03
C ASP A 117 10.83 2.32 -12.10
#